data_AF-A0A1Q8BCP1-F1
#
_entry.id   AF-A0A1Q8BCP1-F1
#
_cell.length_a   1.000
_cell.length_b   1.000
_cell.length_c   1.000
_cell.angle_alpha   90.00
_cell.angle_beta   90.00
_cell.angle_gamma   90.00
#
_symmetry.space_group_name_H-M   'P 1'
#
loop_
_entity.id
_entity.type
_entity.pdbx_description
1 polymer ?
#
loop_
_entity_poly.entity_id
_entity_poly.type
_entity_poly.pdbx_seq_one_letter_code
_entity_poly.pdbx_strand_id
1 'polypeptide(L)'
;MSTTTKGSVLRIILPRKESRNLLAQLGSSQKLERREIVLSPGRLTTDEIAKYIREFARLRDETLHTIRLLGAPRQARNSVEPVSDPGRKLDEYWKQLDQMRNEYRDLQSRVEKLEREVDDSKKRIGLINQIIETGFGIEDVRTSGLGFNKILGRIPTRRLQDTHKAFQAGLKDQILIAIGKRKGDWTHLLVAVPADKTPVALQTLVLHDFVQTEIPNVDQPDLKAALAIETQRQDTASRQLGAEKTKLQEFIRAASEKLNQLADISQEALIFLRAVLRMGEDTRAEHAFTILEKNPSSKVLDALTRSGALVEAE
;
A
#
# COMPACT_ATOMS: atom_id res chain seq x y z
N MET A 1 -25.07 -9.25 0.83
CA MET A 1 -23.61 -9.36 0.99
C MET A 1 -23.33 -10.58 1.86
N SER A 2 -22.76 -11.64 1.28
CA SER A 2 -22.45 -12.88 2.01
C SER A 2 -21.26 -12.62 2.91
N THR A 3 -21.47 -12.68 4.22
CA THR A 3 -20.39 -12.68 5.20
C THR A 3 -19.58 -13.94 5.00
N THR A 4 -18.35 -13.82 4.49
CA THR A 4 -17.39 -14.92 4.45
C THR A 4 -17.14 -15.40 5.87
N THR A 5 -17.76 -16.53 6.22
CA THR A 5 -17.55 -17.21 7.50
C THR A 5 -16.05 -17.47 7.62
N LYS A 6 -15.42 -16.95 8.68
CA LYS A 6 -14.03 -17.25 9.03
C LYS A 6 -13.97 -18.72 9.46
N GLY A 7 -13.94 -19.62 8.48
CA GLY A 7 -13.76 -21.04 8.71
C GLY A 7 -12.28 -21.36 8.78
N SER A 8 -11.89 -22.23 9.71
CA SER A 8 -10.54 -22.77 9.79
C SER A 8 -10.41 -23.93 8.82
N VAL A 9 -9.30 -23.95 8.08
CA VAL A 9 -9.05 -24.94 7.03
C VAL A 9 -8.28 -26.09 7.65
N LEU A 10 -8.82 -27.30 7.55
CA LEU A 10 -8.18 -28.49 8.11
C LEU A 10 -7.72 -29.41 6.98
N ARG A 11 -6.41 -29.69 6.98
CA ARG A 11 -5.77 -30.68 6.11
C ARG A 11 -5.26 -31.84 6.96
N ILE A 12 -5.59 -33.07 6.55
CA ILE A 12 -5.26 -34.26 7.33
C ILE A 12 -4.73 -35.36 6.41
N ILE A 13 -3.57 -35.93 6.75
CA ILE A 13 -3.14 -37.22 6.22
C ILE A 13 -3.13 -38.22 7.37
N LEU A 14 -3.75 -39.39 7.16
CA LEU A 14 -3.81 -40.44 8.18
C LEU A 14 -3.79 -41.85 7.58
N PRO A 15 -3.33 -42.87 8.33
CA PRO A 15 -3.29 -44.24 7.84
C PRO A 15 -4.69 -44.74 7.47
N ARG A 16 -4.83 -45.43 6.33
CA ARG A 16 -6.13 -45.89 5.81
C ARG A 16 -6.90 -46.78 6.80
N LYS A 17 -6.20 -47.52 7.66
CA LYS A 17 -6.82 -48.43 8.64
C LYS A 17 -7.60 -47.68 9.73
N GLU A 18 -7.20 -46.46 10.05
CA GLU A 18 -7.73 -45.68 11.17
C GLU A 18 -8.66 -44.54 10.71
N SER A 19 -8.74 -44.33 9.39
CA SER A 19 -9.31 -43.12 8.81
C SER A 19 -10.82 -42.99 8.93
N ARG A 20 -11.57 -44.08 8.71
CA ARG A 20 -13.04 -44.05 8.71
C ARG A 20 -13.61 -43.59 10.05
N ASN A 21 -13.08 -44.11 11.15
CA ASN A 21 -13.59 -43.82 12.49
C ASN A 21 -13.20 -42.43 12.97
N LEU A 22 -11.97 -41.98 12.67
CA LEU A 22 -11.46 -40.69 13.12
C LEU A 22 -12.01 -39.53 12.30
N LEU A 23 -12.15 -39.70 10.98
CA LEU A 23 -12.77 -38.69 10.13
C LEU A 23 -14.27 -38.55 10.43
N ALA A 24 -14.93 -39.58 10.94
CA ALA A 24 -16.31 -39.49 11.42
C ALA A 24 -16.44 -38.63 12.70
N GLN A 25 -15.39 -38.52 13.51
CA GLN A 25 -15.36 -37.67 14.72
C GLN A 25 -15.24 -36.17 14.42
N LEU A 26 -14.88 -35.80 13.19
CA LEU A 26 -14.87 -34.40 12.73
C LEU A 26 -16.30 -33.83 12.53
N GLY A 27 -17.33 -34.65 12.77
CA GLY A 27 -18.73 -34.27 12.72
C GLY A 27 -19.31 -34.29 11.30
N SER A 28 -20.62 -34.03 11.19
CA SER A 28 -21.31 -33.79 9.93
C SER A 28 -20.99 -32.39 9.37
N SER A 29 -19.71 -32.01 9.31
CA SER A 29 -19.28 -30.79 8.67
C SER A 29 -19.54 -30.92 7.16
N GLN A 30 -20.00 -29.83 6.52
CA GLN A 30 -20.22 -29.80 5.08
C GLN A 30 -18.94 -30.23 4.33
N LYS A 31 -19.14 -31.16 3.38
CA LYS A 31 -18.17 -31.62 2.36
C LYS A 31 -16.76 -31.89 2.89
N LEU A 32 -16.61 -32.92 3.73
CA LEU A 32 -15.31 -33.56 3.92
C LEU A 32 -14.90 -34.26 2.63
N GLU A 33 -13.93 -33.71 1.93
CA GLU A 33 -13.36 -34.31 0.73
C GLU A 33 -12.27 -35.30 1.13
N ARG A 34 -12.29 -36.50 0.52
CA ARG A 34 -11.39 -37.59 0.85
C ARG A 34 -10.80 -38.16 -0.43
N ARG A 35 -9.48 -38.36 -0.43
CA ARG A 35 -8.77 -39.06 -1.50
C ARG A 35 -7.82 -40.09 -0.89
N GLU A 36 -7.82 -41.29 -1.44
CA GLU A 36 -6.77 -42.27 -1.12
C GLU A 36 -5.48 -41.84 -1.81
N ILE A 37 -4.37 -41.87 -1.07
CA ILE A 37 -3.04 -41.54 -1.58
C ILE A 37 -2.04 -42.61 -1.16
N VAL A 38 -0.99 -42.77 -1.96
CA VAL A 38 0.20 -43.54 -1.59
C VAL A 38 1.31 -42.55 -1.25
N LEU A 39 1.91 -42.69 -0.07
CA LEU A 39 2.99 -41.84 0.39
C LEU A 39 4.31 -42.24 -0.27
N SER A 40 4.50 -41.83 -1.52
CA SER A 40 5.75 -42.05 -2.24
C SER A 40 6.47 -40.73 -2.47
N PRO A 41 7.59 -40.44 -1.77
CA PRO A 41 8.40 -39.25 -2.00
C PRO A 41 9.23 -39.35 -3.28
N GLY A 42 9.17 -40.48 -4.01
CA GLY A 42 10.08 -40.78 -5.11
C GLY A 42 11.47 -41.13 -4.60
N ARG A 43 12.52 -40.72 -5.31
CA ARG A 43 13.92 -41.06 -4.97
C ARG A 43 14.56 -40.17 -3.89
N LEU A 44 13.76 -39.52 -3.04
CA LEU A 44 14.27 -38.57 -2.06
C LEU A 44 14.78 -39.28 -0.80
N THR A 45 15.97 -38.90 -0.36
CA THR A 45 16.53 -39.30 0.93
C THR A 45 15.83 -38.58 2.09
N THR A 46 15.95 -39.13 3.30
CA THR A 46 15.41 -38.50 4.52
C THR A 46 15.93 -37.08 4.72
N ASP A 47 17.21 -36.82 4.43
CA ASP A 47 17.82 -35.49 4.55
C ASP A 47 17.26 -34.50 3.52
N GLU A 48 17.02 -34.96 2.29
CA GLU A 48 16.37 -34.15 1.25
C GLU A 48 14.93 -33.84 1.61
N ILE A 49 14.18 -34.81 2.14
CA ILE A 49 12.81 -34.58 2.63
C ILE A 49 12.82 -33.53 3.74
N ALA A 50 13.72 -33.64 4.72
CA ALA A 50 13.85 -32.67 5.80
C ALA A 50 14.24 -31.28 5.29
N LYS A 51 15.11 -31.19 4.28
CA LYS A 51 15.46 -29.93 3.59
C LYS A 51 14.22 -29.32 2.93
N TYR A 52 13.48 -30.08 2.13
CA TYR A 52 12.30 -29.57 1.44
C TYR A 52 11.19 -29.14 2.40
N ILE A 53 11.00 -29.83 3.53
CA ILE A 53 10.07 -29.37 4.57
C ILE A 53 10.44 -27.95 5.05
N ARG A 54 11.72 -27.65 5.28
CA ARG A 54 12.14 -26.30 5.69
C ARG A 54 11.90 -25.26 4.58
N GLU A 55 12.22 -25.61 3.34
CA GLU A 55 12.06 -24.69 2.21
C GLU A 55 10.58 -24.41 1.87
N PHE A 56 9.71 -25.42 1.87
CA PHE A 56 8.28 -25.22 1.67
C PHE A 56 7.62 -24.46 2.84
N ALA A 57 8.12 -24.63 4.07
CA ALA A 57 7.66 -23.83 5.22
C ALA A 57 8.00 -22.36 5.02
N ARG A 58 9.24 -22.08 4.57
CA ARG A 58 9.67 -20.72 4.23
C ARG A 58 8.85 -20.14 3.07
N LEU A 59 8.65 -20.90 1.99
CA LEU A 59 7.85 -20.48 0.84
C LEU A 59 6.41 -20.14 1.24
N ARG A 60 5.79 -20.97 2.08
CA ARG A 60 4.45 -20.71 2.63
C ARG A 60 4.43 -19.40 3.40
N ASP A 61 5.33 -19.23 4.35
CA ASP A 61 5.33 -18.05 5.24
C ASP A 61 5.55 -16.75 4.44
N GLU A 62 6.46 -16.78 3.45
CA GLU A 62 6.71 -15.68 2.53
C GLU A 62 5.53 -15.41 1.60
N THR A 63 4.85 -16.46 1.12
CA THR A 63 3.63 -16.33 0.29
C THR A 63 2.49 -15.72 1.09
N LEU A 64 2.25 -16.20 2.32
CA LEU A 64 1.24 -15.65 3.22
C LEU A 64 1.56 -14.21 3.63
N HIS A 65 2.84 -13.85 3.78
CA HIS A 65 3.25 -12.47 3.97
C HIS A 65 2.91 -11.61 2.75
N THR A 66 3.17 -12.11 1.54
CA THR A 66 2.88 -11.41 0.28
C THR A 66 1.38 -11.20 0.08
N ILE A 67 0.55 -12.21 0.37
CA ILE A 67 -0.92 -12.08 0.35
C ILE A 67 -1.37 -10.92 1.25
N ARG A 68 -0.83 -10.84 2.47
CA ARG A 68 -1.13 -9.75 3.42
C ARG A 68 -0.65 -8.39 2.92
N LEU A 69 0.56 -8.32 2.38
CA LEU A 69 1.13 -7.08 1.82
C LEU A 69 0.24 -6.52 0.70
N LEU A 70 -0.25 -7.38 -0.18
CA LEU A 70 -1.13 -7.01 -1.29
C LEU A 70 -2.58 -6.71 -0.83
N GLY A 71 -2.91 -6.92 0.45
CA GLY A 71 -4.27 -6.80 0.97
C GLY A 71 -5.24 -7.84 0.39
N ALA A 72 -4.73 -8.94 -0.16
CA ALA A 72 -5.53 -9.98 -0.78
C ALA A 72 -6.11 -10.93 0.29
N PRO A 73 -7.34 -11.44 0.13
CA PRO A 73 -7.92 -12.41 1.05
C PRO A 73 -7.27 -13.80 0.84
N ARG A 74 -7.00 -14.49 1.95
CA ARG A 74 -6.67 -15.92 1.94
C ARG A 74 -7.94 -16.72 1.61
N GLN A 75 -7.88 -17.53 0.57
CA GLN A 75 -8.95 -18.42 0.10
C GLN A 75 -8.34 -19.81 -0.15
N ALA A 76 -8.45 -20.68 0.85
CA ALA A 76 -7.95 -22.05 0.72
C ALA A 76 -8.80 -22.88 -0.22
N ARG A 77 -8.14 -23.65 -1.08
CA ARG A 77 -8.78 -24.57 -2.03
C ARG A 77 -8.53 -26.03 -1.63
N ASN A 78 -9.51 -26.87 -1.96
CA ASN A 78 -9.59 -28.26 -1.51
C ASN A 78 -8.67 -29.19 -2.33
N SER A 79 -8.30 -28.81 -3.55
CA SER A 79 -7.56 -29.66 -4.47
C SER A 79 -6.29 -28.99 -4.97
N VAL A 80 -5.16 -29.38 -4.38
CA VAL A 80 -3.87 -29.32 -5.06
C VAL A 80 -3.41 -30.75 -5.26
N GLU A 81 -2.98 -31.08 -6.48
CA GLU A 81 -2.31 -32.35 -6.73
C GLU A 81 -1.07 -32.48 -5.84
N PRO A 82 -0.79 -33.67 -5.28
CA PRO A 82 0.45 -33.91 -4.57
C PRO A 82 1.65 -33.47 -5.42
N VAL A 83 2.62 -32.79 -4.80
CA VAL A 83 3.79 -32.26 -5.51
C VAL A 83 4.67 -33.43 -6.00
N SER A 84 4.42 -33.88 -7.23
CA SER A 84 5.30 -34.80 -7.95
C SER A 84 6.60 -34.05 -8.28
N ASP A 85 7.73 -34.44 -7.67
CA ASP A 85 9.04 -33.77 -7.73
C ASP A 85 9.11 -32.40 -6.97
N PRO A 86 9.29 -32.45 -5.64
CA PRO A 86 9.39 -31.27 -4.79
C PRO A 86 10.57 -30.36 -5.12
N GLY A 87 11.70 -30.92 -5.59
CA GLY A 87 12.93 -30.17 -5.82
C GLY A 87 12.83 -29.23 -7.01
N ARG A 88 12.43 -29.77 -8.17
CA ARG A 88 12.30 -28.96 -9.39
C ARG A 88 11.19 -27.90 -9.29
N LYS A 89 10.09 -28.23 -8.62
CA LYS A 89 8.94 -27.32 -8.49
C LYS A 89 9.21 -26.19 -7.49
N LEU A 90 10.01 -26.42 -6.46
CA LEU A 90 10.32 -25.41 -5.45
C LEU A 90 11.01 -24.17 -6.03
N ASP A 91 11.99 -24.35 -6.91
CA ASP A 91 12.69 -23.23 -7.57
C ASP A 91 11.73 -22.42 -8.46
N GLU A 92 10.84 -23.11 -9.16
CA GLU A 92 9.81 -22.48 -9.98
C GLU A 92 8.85 -21.64 -9.12
N TYR A 93 8.43 -22.17 -7.98
CA TYR A 93 7.56 -21.51 -7.03
C TYR A 93 8.18 -20.26 -6.40
N TRP A 94 9.45 -20.33 -6.01
CA TRP A 94 10.20 -19.15 -5.56
C TRP A 94 10.28 -18.08 -6.64
N LYS A 95 10.60 -18.48 -7.88
CA LYS A 95 10.66 -17.55 -9.01
C LYS A 95 9.32 -16.86 -9.27
N GLN A 96 8.21 -17.61 -9.19
CA GLN A 96 6.86 -17.04 -9.33
C GLN A 96 6.55 -16.03 -8.21
N LEU A 97 6.90 -16.35 -6.97
CA LEU A 97 6.69 -15.45 -5.82
C LEU A 97 7.49 -14.16 -5.97
N ASP A 98 8.78 -14.26 -6.31
CA ASP A 98 9.66 -13.11 -6.49
C ASP A 98 9.22 -12.23 -7.66
N GLN A 99 8.79 -12.84 -8.77
CA GLN A 99 8.23 -12.10 -9.90
C GLN A 99 7.02 -11.28 -9.47
N MET A 100 6.05 -11.87 -8.75
CA MET A 100 4.88 -11.14 -8.27
C MET A 100 5.26 -10.01 -7.31
N ARG A 101 6.24 -10.21 -6.43
CA ARG A 101 6.71 -9.17 -5.50
C ARG A 101 7.34 -7.99 -6.23
N ASN A 102 8.16 -8.27 -7.24
CA ASN A 102 8.83 -7.24 -8.01
C ASN A 102 7.83 -6.45 -8.87
N GLU A 103 6.91 -7.12 -9.56
CA GLU A 103 5.86 -6.47 -10.35
C GLU A 103 4.96 -5.58 -9.48
N TYR A 104 4.58 -6.06 -8.28
CA TYR A 104 3.83 -5.25 -7.31
C TYR A 104 4.59 -4.00 -6.90
N ARG A 105 5.87 -4.14 -6.51
CA ARG A 105 6.71 -3.01 -6.07
C ARG A 105 6.87 -1.97 -7.18
N ASP A 106 7.08 -2.42 -8.42
CA ASP A 106 7.24 -1.53 -9.56
C ASP A 106 5.96 -0.74 -9.84
N LEU A 107 4.80 -1.41 -9.87
CA LEU A 107 3.51 -0.73 -10.05
C LEU A 107 3.20 0.23 -8.91
N GLN A 108 3.42 -0.18 -7.67
CA GLN A 108 3.22 0.68 -6.50
C GLN A 108 4.10 1.94 -6.57
N SER A 109 5.38 1.79 -6.92
CA SER A 109 6.30 2.93 -7.03
C SER A 109 5.87 3.95 -8.10
N ARG A 110 5.30 3.48 -9.21
CA ARG A 110 4.76 4.34 -10.27
C ARG A 110 3.53 5.10 -9.80
N VAL A 111 2.63 4.43 -9.08
CA VAL A 111 1.45 5.06 -8.46
C VAL A 111 1.89 6.14 -7.48
N GLU A 112 2.79 5.84 -6.55
CA GLU A 112 3.28 6.81 -5.55
C GLU A 112 3.96 8.03 -6.19
N LYS A 113 4.74 7.83 -7.26
CA LYS A 113 5.37 8.93 -8.00
C LYS A 113 4.33 9.85 -8.63
N LEU A 114 3.30 9.28 -9.26
CA LEU A 114 2.22 10.05 -9.89
C LEU A 114 1.33 10.75 -8.86
N GLU A 115 1.08 10.13 -7.69
CA GLU A 115 0.35 10.78 -6.59
C GLU A 115 1.08 12.03 -6.10
N ARG A 116 2.40 11.95 -5.90
CA ARG A 116 3.22 13.11 -5.53
C ARG A 116 3.18 14.20 -6.60
N GLU A 117 3.27 13.82 -7.88
CA GLU A 117 3.21 14.78 -8.97
C GLU A 117 1.86 15.50 -9.06
N VAL A 118 0.75 14.78 -8.83
CA VAL A 118 -0.59 15.37 -8.77
C VAL A 118 -0.71 16.33 -7.57
N ASP A 119 -0.23 15.94 -6.40
CA ASP A 119 -0.32 16.78 -5.20
C ASP A 119 0.59 18.00 -5.28
N ASP A 120 1.79 17.89 -5.85
CA ASP A 120 2.66 19.03 -6.11
C ASP A 120 2.06 19.99 -7.13
N SER A 121 1.45 19.47 -8.20
CA SER A 121 0.73 20.30 -9.19
C SER A 121 -0.47 21.02 -8.55
N LYS A 122 -1.25 20.34 -7.70
CA LYS A 122 -2.36 20.96 -6.93
C LYS A 122 -1.88 22.11 -6.05
N LYS A 123 -0.76 21.92 -5.33
CA LYS A 123 -0.16 22.97 -4.49
C LYS A 123 0.22 24.17 -5.35
N ARG A 124 0.93 23.96 -6.47
CA ARG A 124 1.33 25.03 -7.40
C ARG A 124 0.13 25.78 -7.97
N ILE A 125 -0.90 25.06 -8.42
CA ILE A 125 -2.15 25.66 -8.91
C ILE A 125 -2.81 26.50 -7.82
N GLY A 126 -2.87 25.98 -6.59
CA GLY A 126 -3.37 26.72 -5.43
C GLY A 126 -2.62 28.04 -5.20
N LEU A 127 -1.30 27.99 -5.23
CA LEU A 127 -0.45 29.18 -5.09
C LEU A 127 -0.62 30.18 -6.25
N ILE A 128 -0.63 29.70 -7.51
CA ILE A 128 -0.87 30.56 -8.69
C ILE A 128 -2.21 31.27 -8.59
N ASN A 129 -3.28 30.54 -8.22
CA ASN A 129 -4.59 31.11 -8.01
C ASN A 129 -4.60 32.16 -6.89
N GLN A 130 -3.86 31.94 -5.79
CA GLN A 130 -3.70 32.95 -4.74
C GLN A 130 -3.06 34.24 -5.27
N ILE A 131 -2.01 34.14 -6.10
CA ILE A 131 -1.40 35.35 -6.72
C ILE A 131 -2.41 36.05 -7.64
N ILE A 132 -3.11 35.31 -8.50
CA ILE A 132 -4.14 35.89 -9.39
C ILE A 132 -5.24 36.61 -8.58
N GLU A 133 -5.66 36.04 -7.45
CA GLU A 133 -6.64 36.66 -6.56
C GLU A 133 -6.16 37.97 -5.93
N THR A 134 -4.85 38.13 -5.74
CA THR A 134 -4.27 39.38 -5.21
C THR A 134 -4.35 40.53 -6.21
N GLY A 135 -4.41 40.24 -7.51
CA GLY A 135 -4.36 41.23 -8.59
C GLY A 135 -2.95 41.67 -8.98
N PHE A 136 -1.91 41.14 -8.35
CA PHE A 136 -0.52 41.38 -8.74
C PHE A 136 -0.06 40.37 -9.81
N GLY A 137 0.85 40.79 -10.68
CA GLY A 137 1.59 39.91 -11.58
C GLY A 137 2.73 39.18 -10.86
N ILE A 138 3.23 38.09 -11.46
CA ILE A 138 4.35 37.34 -10.84
C ILE A 138 5.64 38.17 -10.76
N GLU A 139 5.86 39.05 -11.75
CA GLU A 139 7.00 39.97 -11.79
C GLU A 139 6.91 41.04 -10.69
N ASP A 140 5.69 41.43 -10.31
CA ASP A 140 5.47 42.37 -9.21
C ASP A 140 5.92 41.76 -7.88
N VAL A 141 5.69 40.46 -7.67
CA VAL A 141 5.94 39.79 -6.39
C VAL A 141 7.31 39.12 -6.32
N ARG A 142 7.91 38.75 -7.46
CA ARG A 142 9.26 38.16 -7.49
C ARG A 142 10.33 39.18 -7.13
N THR A 143 11.22 38.77 -6.24
CA THR A 143 12.37 39.58 -5.85
C THR A 143 13.48 39.39 -6.89
N SER A 144 13.68 40.39 -7.76
CA SER A 144 14.79 40.42 -8.70
C SER A 144 15.92 41.26 -8.11
N GLY A 145 16.95 40.60 -7.54
CA GLY A 145 18.34 41.09 -7.35
C GLY A 145 18.66 42.48 -6.77
N LEU A 146 17.69 43.34 -6.48
CA LEU A 146 17.88 44.79 -6.28
C LEU A 146 18.00 45.20 -4.81
N GLY A 147 18.27 44.26 -3.89
CA GLY A 147 18.46 44.55 -2.46
C GLY A 147 17.18 44.78 -1.65
N PHE A 148 16.00 44.61 -2.27
CA PHE A 148 14.70 44.68 -1.60
C PHE A 148 14.07 43.29 -1.51
N ASN A 149 13.52 42.96 -0.35
CA ASN A 149 12.67 41.79 -0.17
C ASN A 149 11.20 42.20 -0.38
N LYS A 150 10.46 41.35 -1.09
CA LYS A 150 9.03 41.50 -1.32
C LYS A 150 8.25 40.53 -0.44
N ILE A 151 7.30 41.05 0.33
CA ILE A 151 6.41 40.30 1.22
C ILE A 151 4.99 40.44 0.69
N LEU A 152 4.42 39.34 0.19
CA LEU A 152 3.05 39.28 -0.27
C LEU A 152 2.16 38.66 0.81
N GLY A 153 0.94 39.17 0.97
CA GLY A 153 -0.06 38.52 1.80
C GLY A 153 -1.34 39.31 1.91
N ARG A 154 -2.09 39.07 2.98
CA ARG A 154 -3.38 39.71 3.25
C ARG A 154 -3.48 40.20 4.68
N ILE A 155 -4.24 41.26 4.86
CA ILE A 155 -4.50 41.89 6.15
C ILE A 155 -6.00 42.18 6.32
N PRO A 156 -6.57 42.20 7.54
CA PRO A 156 -7.94 42.65 7.72
C PRO A 156 -8.08 44.09 7.23
N THR A 157 -9.07 44.39 6.39
CA THR A 157 -9.26 45.71 5.80
C THR A 157 -9.37 46.81 6.86
N ARG A 158 -9.98 46.50 8.01
CA ARG A 158 -10.08 47.41 9.17
C ARG A 158 -8.72 47.82 9.76
N ARG A 159 -7.68 46.99 9.61
CA ARG A 159 -6.32 47.23 10.14
C ARG A 159 -5.41 47.95 9.14
N LEU A 160 -5.86 48.14 7.90
CA LEU A 160 -5.02 48.66 6.82
C LEU A 160 -4.46 50.06 7.13
N GLN A 161 -5.31 50.97 7.63
CA GLN A 161 -4.88 52.33 7.97
C GLN A 161 -3.88 52.35 9.14
N ASP A 162 -4.12 51.56 10.17
CA ASP A 162 -3.22 51.48 11.34
C ASP A 162 -1.86 50.90 10.93
N THR A 163 -1.88 49.89 10.08
CA THR A 163 -0.66 49.27 9.52
C THR A 163 0.15 50.27 8.72
N HIS A 164 -0.51 51.08 7.88
CA HIS A 164 0.15 52.14 7.12
C HIS A 164 0.80 53.19 8.03
N LYS A 165 0.11 53.62 9.09
CA LYS A 165 0.68 54.54 10.09
C LYS A 165 1.87 53.93 10.83
N ALA A 166 1.80 52.65 11.20
CA ALA A 166 2.90 51.95 11.86
C ALA A 166 4.14 51.86 10.97
N PHE A 167 3.95 51.57 9.68
CA PHE A 167 5.04 51.58 8.70
C PHE A 167 5.64 52.97 8.49
N GLN A 168 4.83 54.01 8.39
CA GLN A 168 5.33 55.38 8.30
C GLN A 168 6.14 55.80 9.53
N ALA A 169 5.73 55.36 10.73
CA ALA A 169 6.48 55.65 11.96
C ALA A 169 7.81 54.88 12.04
N GLY A 170 7.81 53.59 11.69
CA GLY A 170 8.97 52.71 11.86
C GLY A 170 9.97 52.71 10.70
N LEU A 171 9.48 52.83 9.47
CA LEU A 171 10.28 52.70 8.24
C LEU A 171 10.25 53.94 7.34
N LYS A 172 9.36 54.91 7.60
CA LYS A 172 9.22 56.17 6.83
C LYS A 172 9.16 55.89 5.32
N ASP A 173 10.06 56.48 4.55
CA ASP A 173 10.11 56.40 3.09
C ASP A 173 10.90 55.17 2.58
N GLN A 174 11.34 54.28 3.47
CA GLN A 174 12.13 53.07 3.12
C GLN A 174 11.24 51.86 2.76
N ILE A 175 9.93 52.04 2.65
CA ILE A 175 8.98 50.97 2.38
C ILE A 175 8.03 51.38 1.25
N LEU A 176 7.78 50.45 0.34
CA LEU A 176 6.73 50.58 -0.67
C LEU A 176 5.62 49.59 -0.35
N ILE A 177 4.38 50.09 -0.30
CA ILE A 177 3.18 49.29 -0.06
C ILE A 177 2.29 49.43 -1.28
N ALA A 178 2.07 48.33 -2.00
CA ALA A 178 1.06 48.25 -3.04
C ALA A 178 -0.18 47.54 -2.48
N ILE A 179 -1.35 48.14 -2.74
CA ILE A 179 -2.65 47.61 -2.31
C ILE A 179 -3.23 46.80 -3.47
N GLY A 180 -3.44 45.51 -3.23
CA GLY A 180 -4.06 44.60 -4.18
C GLY A 180 -5.58 44.55 -4.03
N LYS A 181 -6.17 43.48 -4.57
CA LYS A 181 -7.62 43.25 -4.57
C LYS A 181 -8.15 43.03 -3.15
N ARG A 182 -9.32 43.60 -2.86
CA ARG A 182 -10.08 43.33 -1.63
C ARG A 182 -10.98 42.10 -1.82
N LYS A 183 -11.00 41.19 -0.85
CA LYS A 183 -11.86 40.00 -0.81
C LYS A 183 -12.53 39.91 0.56
N GLY A 184 -13.80 40.34 0.64
CA GLY A 184 -14.53 40.45 1.90
C GLY A 184 -13.87 41.45 2.86
N ASP A 185 -13.55 40.97 4.07
CA ASP A 185 -12.89 41.74 5.13
C ASP A 185 -11.35 41.71 5.03
N TRP A 186 -10.80 41.17 3.95
CA TRP A 186 -9.35 41.09 3.73
C TRP A 186 -8.92 41.94 2.54
N THR A 187 -7.78 42.60 2.68
CA THR A 187 -7.10 43.34 1.62
C THR A 187 -5.74 42.70 1.36
N HIS A 188 -5.43 42.41 0.09
CA HIS A 188 -4.10 41.93 -0.28
C HIS A 188 -3.10 43.09 -0.30
N LEU A 189 -1.89 42.81 0.15
CA LEU A 189 -0.79 43.77 0.23
C LEU A 189 0.48 43.15 -0.34
N LEU A 190 1.21 43.95 -1.09
CA LEU A 190 2.58 43.68 -1.48
C LEU A 190 3.48 44.74 -0.84
N VAL A 191 4.41 44.30 -0.02
CA VAL A 191 5.30 45.15 0.76
C VAL A 191 6.72 44.93 0.29
N ALA A 192 7.36 45.96 -0.26
CA ALA A 192 8.76 45.92 -0.69
C ALA A 192 9.62 46.76 0.26
N VAL A 193 10.68 46.15 0.78
CA VAL A 193 11.47 46.68 1.91
C VAL A 193 12.94 46.26 1.73
N PRO A 194 13.92 47.12 2.07
CA PRO A 194 15.33 46.75 2.09
C PRO A 194 15.58 45.46 2.89
N ALA A 195 16.52 44.63 2.43
CA ALA A 195 16.79 43.33 3.05
C ALA A 195 17.07 43.44 4.56
N ASP A 196 17.79 44.48 5.00
CA ASP A 196 18.12 44.75 6.41
C ASP A 196 16.91 45.16 7.27
N LYS A 197 15.83 45.65 6.66
CA LYS A 197 14.59 46.08 7.33
C LYS A 197 13.47 45.05 7.28
N THR A 198 13.69 43.92 6.60
CA THR A 198 12.69 42.84 6.47
C THR A 198 12.16 42.33 7.82
N PRO A 199 12.99 42.12 8.87
CA PRO A 199 12.48 41.68 10.17
C PRO A 199 11.53 42.68 10.82
N VAL A 200 11.84 43.99 10.72
CA VAL A 200 10.99 45.07 11.26
C VAL A 200 9.66 45.13 10.52
N ALA A 201 9.70 44.96 9.19
CA ALA A 201 8.48 44.94 8.39
C ALA A 201 7.60 43.74 8.73
N LEU A 202 8.16 42.53 8.82
CA LEU A 202 7.43 41.32 9.20
C LEU A 202 6.85 41.43 10.61
N GLN A 203 7.59 41.97 11.58
CA GLN A 203 7.07 42.19 12.94
C GLN A 203 5.87 43.14 12.93
N THR A 204 5.96 44.23 12.16
CA THR A 204 4.84 45.19 12.01
C THR A 204 3.62 44.51 11.38
N LEU A 205 3.82 43.70 10.34
CA LEU A 205 2.74 42.95 9.68
C LEU A 205 2.07 41.95 10.63
N VAL A 206 2.85 41.18 11.40
CA VAL A 206 2.32 40.19 12.35
C VAL A 206 1.47 40.85 13.44
N LEU A 207 1.89 42.01 13.96
CA LEU A 207 1.12 42.77 14.96
C LEU A 207 -0.25 43.24 14.45
N HIS A 208 -0.45 43.27 13.13
CA HIS A 208 -1.70 43.70 12.49
C HIS A 208 -2.44 42.55 11.80
N ASP A 209 -2.25 41.31 12.28
CA ASP A 209 -2.95 40.11 11.82
C ASP A 209 -2.68 39.76 10.34
N PHE A 210 -1.49 40.08 9.83
CA PHE A 210 -1.11 39.74 8.46
C PHE A 210 -0.90 38.24 8.27
N VAL A 211 -1.41 37.70 7.17
CA VAL A 211 -1.19 36.32 6.74
C VAL A 211 -0.39 36.35 5.43
N GLN A 212 0.84 35.85 5.49
CA GLN A 212 1.73 35.79 4.33
C GLN A 212 1.22 34.80 3.28
N THR A 213 1.34 35.17 2.01
CA THR A 213 1.08 34.31 0.86
C THR A 213 2.40 33.83 0.30
N GLU A 214 2.52 32.52 0.12
CA GLU A 214 3.70 31.92 -0.50
C GLU A 214 3.73 32.22 -2.00
N ILE A 215 4.91 32.55 -2.53
CA ILE A 215 5.08 32.90 -3.93
C ILE A 215 5.47 31.63 -4.69
N PRO A 216 4.68 31.20 -5.69
CA PRO A 216 4.99 30.00 -6.45
C PRO A 216 6.25 30.18 -7.29
N ASN A 217 7.04 29.12 -7.40
CA ASN A 217 8.17 29.08 -8.32
C ASN A 217 7.69 28.63 -9.72
N VAL A 218 7.37 29.59 -10.59
CA VAL A 218 6.86 29.35 -11.96
C VAL A 218 7.74 30.01 -13.02
N ASP A 219 8.19 29.29 -14.03
CA ASP A 219 9.06 29.89 -15.07
C ASP A 219 8.31 30.82 -16.04
N GLN A 220 6.98 30.68 -16.11
CA GLN A 220 6.12 31.45 -17.00
C GLN A 220 5.66 32.76 -16.33
N PRO A 221 6.01 33.95 -16.87
CA PRO A 221 5.57 35.24 -16.32
C PRO A 221 4.06 35.49 -16.39
N ASP A 222 3.38 34.98 -17.42
CA ASP A 222 1.92 35.05 -17.48
C ASP A 222 1.30 34.00 -16.55
N LEU A 223 0.73 34.46 -15.42
CA LEU A 223 0.08 33.62 -14.43
C LEU A 223 -1.08 32.79 -15.01
N LYS A 224 -1.81 33.29 -16.01
CA LYS A 224 -2.89 32.53 -16.65
C LYS A 224 -2.33 31.40 -17.52
N ALA A 225 -1.26 31.68 -18.26
CA ALA A 225 -0.56 30.66 -19.02
C ALA A 225 0.11 29.64 -18.09
N ALA A 226 0.74 30.07 -17.00
CA ALA A 226 1.32 29.20 -15.98
C ALA A 226 0.26 28.28 -15.35
N LEU A 227 -0.90 28.84 -15.02
CA LEU A 227 -2.05 28.08 -14.51
C LEU A 227 -2.52 27.02 -15.51
N ALA A 228 -2.63 27.37 -16.80
CA ALA A 228 -3.03 26.43 -17.83
C ALA A 228 -2.04 25.27 -17.99
N ILE A 229 -0.73 25.55 -17.95
CA ILE A 229 0.33 24.55 -18.01
C ILE A 229 0.27 23.59 -16.82
N GLU A 230 0.22 24.11 -15.59
CA GLU A 230 0.16 23.28 -14.38
C GLU A 230 -1.16 22.49 -14.29
N THR A 231 -2.28 23.07 -14.75
CA THR A 231 -3.57 22.35 -14.85
C THR A 231 -3.50 21.20 -15.85
N GLN A 232 -2.94 21.43 -17.04
CA GLN A 232 -2.74 20.38 -18.04
C GLN A 232 -1.81 19.27 -17.52
N ARG A 233 -0.76 19.65 -16.79
CA ARG A 233 0.15 18.70 -16.14
C ARG A 233 -0.59 17.86 -15.10
N GLN A 234 -1.36 18.49 -14.21
CA GLN A 234 -2.18 17.81 -13.22
C GLN A 234 -3.16 16.84 -13.88
N ASP A 235 -3.86 17.26 -14.93
CA ASP A 235 -4.82 16.43 -15.65
C ASP A 235 -4.15 15.21 -16.29
N THR A 236 -2.99 15.42 -16.91
CA THR A 236 -2.21 14.34 -17.54
C THR A 236 -1.73 13.34 -16.49
N ALA A 237 -1.13 13.81 -15.40
CA ALA A 237 -0.70 12.98 -14.29
C ALA A 237 -1.87 12.25 -13.62
N SER A 238 -3.03 12.91 -13.47
CA SER A 238 -4.23 12.30 -12.87
C SER A 238 -4.82 11.19 -13.75
N ARG A 239 -4.83 11.36 -15.08
CA ARG A 239 -5.24 10.31 -16.02
C ARG A 239 -4.29 9.12 -15.98
N GLN A 240 -2.98 9.37 -15.99
CA GLN A 240 -1.97 8.32 -15.86
C GLN A 240 -2.08 7.60 -14.51
N LEU A 241 -2.28 8.34 -13.43
CA LEU A 241 -2.49 7.79 -12.09
C LEU A 241 -3.70 6.87 -12.04
N GLY A 242 -4.82 7.29 -12.65
CA GLY A 242 -6.01 6.45 -12.78
C GLY A 242 -5.73 5.15 -13.52
N ALA A 243 -5.02 5.22 -14.65
CA ALA A 243 -4.63 4.03 -15.42
C ALA A 243 -3.71 3.08 -14.65
N GLU A 244 -2.68 3.61 -13.96
CA GLU A 244 -1.75 2.79 -13.16
C GLU A 244 -2.44 2.19 -11.93
N LYS A 245 -3.39 2.90 -11.29
CA LYS A 245 -4.21 2.34 -10.21
C LYS A 245 -5.08 1.19 -10.69
N THR A 246 -5.69 1.29 -11.87
CA THR A 246 -6.45 0.19 -12.47
C THR A 246 -5.54 -1.01 -12.75
N LYS A 247 -4.36 -0.80 -13.35
CA LYS A 247 -3.37 -1.87 -13.57
C LYS A 247 -2.95 -2.55 -12.27
N LEU A 248 -2.69 -1.77 -11.21
CA LEU A 248 -2.34 -2.30 -9.90
C LEU A 248 -3.48 -3.15 -9.31
N GLN A 249 -4.73 -2.71 -9.42
CA GLN A 249 -5.89 -3.48 -8.97
C GLN A 249 -6.08 -4.79 -9.75
N GLU A 250 -5.94 -4.74 -11.08
CA GLU A 250 -6.00 -5.93 -11.94
C GLU A 250 -4.88 -6.92 -11.62
N PHE A 251 -3.67 -6.39 -11.41
CA PHE A 251 -2.52 -7.18 -10.97
C PHE A 251 -2.80 -7.84 -9.62
N ILE A 252 -3.25 -7.10 -8.60
CA ILE A 252 -3.56 -7.65 -7.27
C ILE A 252 -4.60 -8.77 -7.39
N ARG A 253 -5.63 -8.60 -8.23
CA ARG A 253 -6.64 -9.63 -8.46
C ARG A 253 -6.04 -10.90 -9.07
N ALA A 254 -5.21 -10.76 -10.09
CA ALA A 254 -4.57 -11.90 -10.76
C ALA A 254 -3.51 -12.58 -9.88
N ALA A 255 -2.71 -11.80 -9.16
CA ALA A 255 -1.69 -12.28 -8.24
C ALA A 255 -2.32 -12.97 -7.02
N SER A 256 -3.47 -12.48 -6.52
CA SER A 256 -4.19 -13.09 -5.40
C SER A 256 -4.53 -14.56 -5.64
N GLU A 257 -5.00 -14.90 -6.85
CA GLU A 257 -5.30 -16.28 -7.19
C GLU A 257 -4.04 -17.15 -7.19
N LYS A 258 -2.97 -16.69 -7.84
CA LYS A 258 -1.69 -17.41 -7.90
C LYS A 258 -1.05 -17.58 -6.54
N LEU A 259 -1.08 -16.54 -5.70
CA LEU A 259 -0.54 -16.58 -4.34
C LEU A 259 -1.35 -17.54 -3.45
N ASN A 260 -2.68 -17.57 -3.58
CA ASN A 260 -3.50 -18.54 -2.87
C ASN A 260 -3.20 -19.97 -3.30
N GLN A 261 -3.04 -20.21 -4.60
CA GLN A 261 -2.62 -21.50 -5.13
C GLN A 261 -1.24 -21.90 -4.61
N LEU A 262 -0.29 -20.97 -4.57
CA LEU A 262 1.06 -21.20 -4.06
C LEU A 262 1.08 -21.53 -2.57
N ALA A 263 0.23 -20.85 -1.78
CA ALA A 263 0.05 -21.14 -0.36
C ALA A 263 -0.53 -22.56 -0.16
N ASP A 264 -1.57 -22.92 -0.92
CA ASP A 264 -2.15 -24.26 -0.89
C ASP A 264 -1.12 -25.33 -1.29
N ILE A 265 -0.36 -25.11 -2.37
CA ILE A 265 0.71 -26.03 -2.81
C ILE A 265 1.75 -26.22 -1.72
N SER A 266 2.20 -25.13 -1.10
CA SER A 266 3.24 -25.17 -0.08
C SER A 266 2.76 -25.96 1.15
N GLN A 267 1.52 -25.74 1.58
CA GLN A 267 0.91 -26.47 2.69
C GLN A 267 0.71 -27.96 2.38
N GLU A 268 0.24 -28.28 1.17
CA GLU A 268 0.06 -29.66 0.71
C GLU A 268 1.38 -30.42 0.62
N ALA A 269 2.45 -29.75 0.15
CA ALA A 269 3.79 -30.32 0.16
C ALA A 269 4.29 -30.59 1.59
N LEU A 270 4.05 -29.66 2.52
CA LEU A 270 4.46 -29.80 3.92
C LEU A 270 3.79 -30.98 4.61
N ILE A 271 2.46 -31.07 4.55
CA ILE A 271 1.73 -32.16 5.19
C ILE A 271 2.10 -33.51 4.57
N PHE A 272 2.29 -33.58 3.25
CA PHE A 272 2.70 -34.79 2.54
C PHE A 272 4.11 -35.26 2.95
N LEU A 273 5.12 -34.38 2.89
CA LEU A 273 6.50 -34.74 3.21
C LEU A 273 6.65 -35.14 4.69
N ARG A 274 5.92 -34.46 5.59
CA ARG A 274 5.86 -34.86 7.00
C ARG A 274 5.20 -36.24 7.16
N ALA A 275 4.18 -36.55 6.37
CA ALA A 275 3.49 -37.84 6.41
C ALA A 275 4.41 -38.98 5.98
N VAL A 276 5.20 -38.76 4.94
CA VAL A 276 6.24 -39.71 4.53
C VAL A 276 7.22 -39.98 5.68
N LEU A 277 7.74 -38.94 6.34
CA LEU A 277 8.66 -39.13 7.48
C LEU A 277 8.03 -39.84 8.67
N ARG A 278 6.74 -39.61 8.92
CA ARG A 278 6.05 -40.13 10.11
C ARG A 278 5.50 -41.54 9.93
N MET A 279 4.93 -41.82 8.76
CA MET A 279 4.22 -43.09 8.48
C MET A 279 5.07 -44.07 7.68
N GLY A 280 6.13 -43.59 7.02
CA GLY A 280 6.98 -44.38 6.14
C GLY A 280 6.54 -44.34 4.68
N GLU A 281 7.51 -44.53 3.80
CA GLU A 281 7.31 -44.63 2.35
C GLU A 281 6.38 -45.80 1.97
N ASP A 282 5.67 -45.65 0.85
CA ASP A 282 4.70 -46.59 0.28
C ASP A 282 3.47 -46.90 1.16
N THR A 283 3.31 -46.16 2.26
CA THR A 283 2.12 -46.27 3.11
C THR A 283 0.88 -45.78 2.37
N ARG A 284 -0.18 -46.61 2.37
CA ARG A 284 -1.52 -46.20 1.91
C ARG A 284 -2.20 -45.35 2.99
N ALA A 285 -2.47 -44.10 2.66
CA ALA A 285 -3.08 -43.13 3.55
C ALA A 285 -4.36 -42.55 2.92
N GLU A 286 -5.23 -42.01 3.77
CA GLU A 286 -6.30 -41.12 3.32
C GLU A 286 -5.84 -39.67 3.53
N HIS A 287 -5.96 -38.85 2.49
CA HIS A 287 -5.85 -37.40 2.59
C HIS A 287 -7.25 -36.81 2.62
N ALA A 288 -7.54 -36.03 3.66
CA ALA A 288 -8.82 -35.42 3.88
C ALA A 288 -8.68 -33.89 4.02
N PHE A 289 -9.63 -33.18 3.41
CA PHE A 289 -9.73 -31.73 3.46
C PHE A 289 -11.13 -31.31 3.92
N THR A 290 -11.21 -30.32 4.81
CA THR A 290 -12.48 -29.71 5.20
C THR A 290 -12.30 -28.25 5.64
N ILE A 291 -13.32 -27.42 5.41
CA ILE A 291 -13.41 -26.06 5.94
C ILE A 291 -14.38 -26.10 7.12
N LEU A 292 -13.88 -25.81 8.30
CA LEU A 292 -14.65 -25.88 9.54
C LEU A 292 -15.13 -24.49 9.94
N GLU A 293 -16.40 -24.33 10.27
CA GLU A 293 -16.92 -23.06 10.81
C GLU A 293 -16.30 -22.69 12.16
N LYS A 294 -15.78 -23.68 12.90
CA LYS A 294 -15.09 -23.53 14.18
C LYS A 294 -13.89 -24.47 14.23
N ASN A 295 -12.81 -24.01 14.86
CA ASN A 295 -11.65 -24.86 15.11
C ASN A 295 -12.04 -26.17 15.84
N PRO A 296 -11.45 -27.32 15.44
CA PRO A 296 -11.68 -28.56 16.17
C PRO A 296 -11.18 -28.42 17.61
N SER A 297 -11.88 -29.06 18.55
CA SER A 297 -11.44 -29.07 19.95
C SER A 297 -10.06 -29.72 20.09
N SER A 298 -9.27 -29.30 21.07
CA SER A 298 -7.96 -29.91 21.37
C SER A 298 -8.04 -31.42 21.54
N LYS A 299 -9.12 -31.94 22.16
CA LYS A 299 -9.36 -33.38 22.31
C LYS A 299 -9.43 -34.13 20.98
N VAL A 300 -10.03 -33.53 19.95
CA VAL A 300 -10.15 -34.14 18.61
C VAL A 300 -8.80 -34.08 17.89
N LEU A 301 -8.09 -32.95 17.98
CA LEU A 301 -6.73 -32.81 17.45
C LEU A 301 -5.74 -33.78 18.10
N ASP A 302 -5.84 -33.98 19.42
CA ASP A 302 -5.01 -34.91 20.18
C ASP A 302 -5.33 -36.37 19.86
N ALA A 303 -6.60 -36.69 19.57
CA ALA A 303 -7.02 -38.03 19.15
C ALA A 303 -6.47 -38.37 17.76
N LEU A 304 -6.57 -37.43 16.81
CA LEU A 304 -5.96 -37.54 15.48
C LEU A 304 -4.44 -37.69 15.58
N THR A 305 -3.79 -36.85 16.39
CA THR A 305 -2.32 -36.88 16.51
C THR A 305 -1.83 -38.20 17.12
N ARG A 306 -2.56 -38.76 18.09
CA ARG A 306 -2.22 -40.06 18.72
C ARG A 306 -2.36 -41.25 17.80
N SER A 307 -3.19 -41.16 16.77
CA SER A 307 -3.40 -42.17 15.75
C SER A 307 -2.38 -42.09 14.60
N GLY A 308 -1.29 -41.35 14.80
CA GLY A 308 -0.30 -41.12 13.76
C GLY A 308 -0.72 -40.11 12.68
N ALA A 309 -1.93 -39.53 12.75
CA ALA A 309 -2.37 -38.54 11.75
C ALA A 309 -1.51 -37.27 11.82
N LEU A 310 -1.27 -36.67 10.67
CA LEU A 310 -0.75 -35.31 10.57
C LEU A 310 -1.88 -34.38 10.22
N VAL A 311 -1.97 -33.32 11.01
CA VAL A 311 -3.03 -32.33 10.95
C VAL A 311 -2.37 -30.96 10.79
N GLU A 312 -2.78 -30.22 9.78
CA GLU A 312 -2.48 -28.80 9.67
C GLU A 312 -3.78 -28.00 9.64
N ALA A 313 -3.86 -26.99 10.51
CA ALA A 313 -4.97 -26.07 10.61
C ALA A 313 -4.51 -24.64 10.26
N GLU A 314 -5.23 -23.96 9.36
CA GLU A 314 -5.06 -22.54 9.02
C GLU A 314 -6.26 -21.71 9.47
#